data_AF-A0A5B0CNZ9-F1
#
_entry.id   AF-A0A5B0CNZ9-F1
#
_cell.length_a   1.000
_cell.length_b   1.000
_cell.length_c   1.000
_cell.angle_alpha   90.00
_cell.angle_beta   90.00
_cell.angle_gamma   90.00
#
_symmetry.space_group_name_H-M   'P 1'
#
loop_
_entity.id
_entity.type
_entity.pdbx_description
1 polymer ?
#
loop_
_entity_poly.entity_id
_entity_poly.type
_entity_poly.pdbx_seq_one_letter_code
_entity_poly.pdbx_strand_id
1 'polypeptide(L)'
;MISRIKKLVSYFIFKIGLKSKQSPVGWTTFASLRIVPEYTNIDLEKKQVTGVVKYNGEAYLTVIVDVQNNETKIKGSLRRIDKLIKPFKKSNYIEMIKSEAEFLIGNGITNPKEYYANR
;
A
#
# COMPACT_ATOMS: atom_id res chain seq x y z
N MET A 1 21.88 -51.78 2.17
CA MET A 1 20.80 -52.20 1.24
C MET A 1 19.62 -51.21 1.19
N ILE A 2 19.17 -50.68 2.34
CA ILE A 2 17.98 -49.82 2.49
C ILE A 2 18.05 -48.48 1.72
N SER A 3 19.23 -47.88 1.55
CA SER A 3 19.34 -46.56 0.89
C SER A 3 19.07 -46.59 -0.62
N ARG A 4 19.37 -47.70 -1.30
CA ARG A 4 19.09 -47.86 -2.74
C ARG A 4 17.59 -47.98 -3.02
N ILE A 5 16.85 -48.66 -2.13
CA ILE A 5 15.40 -48.81 -2.20
C ILE A 5 14.72 -47.45 -2.00
N LYS A 6 15.15 -46.64 -1.03
CA LYS A 6 14.61 -45.28 -0.83
C LYS A 6 14.80 -44.38 -2.07
N LYS A 7 15.94 -44.49 -2.73
CA LYS A 7 16.25 -43.73 -3.95
C LYS A 7 15.32 -44.13 -5.11
N LEU A 8 15.13 -45.44 -5.31
CA LEU A 8 14.20 -45.99 -6.31
C LEU A 8 12.76 -45.55 -6.06
N VAL A 9 12.28 -45.65 -4.81
CA VAL A 9 10.94 -45.20 -4.44
C VAL A 9 10.76 -43.70 -4.71
N SER A 10 11.74 -42.86 -4.34
CA SER A 10 11.67 -41.42 -4.62
C SER A 10 11.63 -41.10 -6.11
N TYR A 11 12.38 -41.85 -6.93
CA TYR A 11 12.41 -41.70 -8.38
C TYR A 11 11.07 -42.07 -9.02
N PHE A 12 10.43 -43.14 -8.53
CA PHE A 12 9.09 -43.53 -8.99
C PHE A 12 8.02 -42.52 -8.56
N ILE A 13 8.07 -41.99 -7.34
CA ILE A 13 7.14 -40.93 -6.87
C ILE A 13 7.28 -39.67 -7.74
N PHE A 14 8.51 -39.27 -8.05
CA PHE A 14 8.79 -38.13 -8.94
C PHE A 14 8.28 -38.38 -10.37
N LYS A 15 8.52 -39.57 -10.92
CA LYS A 15 8.13 -39.95 -12.29
C LYS A 15 6.61 -40.13 -12.46
N ILE A 16 5.90 -40.56 -11.41
CA ILE A 16 4.43 -40.72 -11.40
C ILE A 16 3.73 -39.35 -11.24
N GLY A 17 4.46 -38.26 -11.01
CA GLY A 17 3.86 -36.91 -10.97
C GLY A 17 3.05 -36.64 -9.70
N LEU A 18 3.20 -37.48 -8.66
CA LEU A 18 2.76 -37.18 -7.30
C LEU A 18 3.67 -36.10 -6.70
N LYS A 19 3.63 -34.90 -7.28
CA LYS A 19 4.16 -33.70 -6.64
C LYS A 19 3.38 -33.55 -5.35
N SER A 20 4.07 -33.66 -4.20
CA SER A 20 3.49 -33.25 -2.93
C SER A 20 2.87 -31.86 -3.14
N LYS A 21 1.59 -31.69 -2.77
CA LYS A 21 0.97 -30.36 -2.62
C LYS A 21 1.75 -29.60 -1.55
N GLN A 22 2.94 -29.11 -1.88
CA GLN A 22 3.55 -28.02 -1.14
C GLN A 22 2.63 -26.85 -1.42
N SER A 23 1.81 -26.50 -0.43
CA SER A 23 1.08 -25.25 -0.40
C SER A 23 2.05 -24.14 -0.80
N PRO A 24 1.68 -23.21 -1.71
CA PRO A 24 2.55 -22.09 -2.02
C PRO A 24 2.80 -21.36 -0.71
N VAL A 25 4.04 -21.43 -0.21
CA VAL A 25 4.46 -20.68 0.97
C VAL A 25 4.40 -19.22 0.55
N GLY A 26 3.31 -18.54 0.94
CA GLY A 26 3.13 -17.13 0.69
C GLY A 26 4.07 -16.34 1.58
N TRP A 27 4.84 -15.43 0.99
CA TRP A 27 5.71 -14.53 1.72
C TRP A 27 5.10 -13.12 1.68
N THR A 28 5.07 -12.45 2.83
CA THR A 28 4.73 -11.04 2.91
C THR A 28 5.99 -10.23 3.19
N THR A 29 6.13 -9.07 2.57
CA THR A 29 7.26 -8.17 2.80
C THR A 29 6.74 -6.85 3.35
N PHE A 30 7.22 -6.46 4.52
CA PHE A 30 6.98 -5.14 5.08
C PHE A 30 8.07 -4.19 4.60
N ALA A 31 7.68 -3.01 4.13
CA ALA A 31 8.60 -1.95 3.75
C ALA A 31 8.17 -0.64 4.42
N SER A 32 9.13 0.12 4.93
CA SER A 32 8.87 1.44 5.51
C SER A 32 8.52 2.44 4.42
N LEU A 33 7.47 3.24 4.62
CA LEU A 33 7.15 4.34 3.74
C LEU A 33 8.17 5.48 3.93
N ARG A 34 8.96 5.77 2.91
CA ARG A 34 10.01 6.81 2.99
C ARG A 34 9.47 8.23 2.88
N ILE A 35 8.32 8.39 2.23
CA ILE A 35 7.67 9.69 2.03
C ILE A 35 6.22 9.52 2.48
N VAL A 36 5.84 10.22 3.53
CA VAL A 36 4.48 10.15 4.08
C VAL A 36 3.62 11.23 3.43
N PRO A 37 2.38 10.91 2.96
CA PRO A 37 1.44 11.92 2.51
C PRO A 37 1.12 12.92 3.63
N GLU A 38 1.04 14.19 3.27
CA GLU A 38 0.53 15.25 4.13
C GLU A 38 -0.92 15.54 3.79
N TYR A 39 -1.77 15.70 4.80
CA TYR A 39 -3.18 16.05 4.62
C TYR A 39 -3.33 17.55 4.88
N THR A 40 -3.59 18.30 3.81
CA THR A 40 -3.48 19.77 3.79
C THR A 40 -4.82 20.49 3.86
N ASN A 41 -5.90 19.82 3.44
CA ASN A 41 -7.25 20.35 3.51
C ASN A 41 -8.21 19.21 3.82
N ILE A 42 -9.00 19.36 4.88
CA ILE A 42 -10.03 18.41 5.30
C ILE A 42 -11.31 19.22 5.53
N ASP A 43 -12.25 19.07 4.62
CA ASP A 43 -13.56 19.72 4.65
C ASP A 43 -14.60 18.66 5.06
N LEU A 44 -15.07 18.74 6.31
CA LEU A 44 -16.05 17.80 6.84
C LEU A 44 -17.45 18.03 6.26
N GLU A 45 -17.78 19.26 5.85
CA GLU A 45 -19.09 19.58 5.28
C GLU A 45 -19.21 19.02 3.87
N LYS A 46 -18.19 19.24 3.04
CA LYS A 46 -18.12 18.69 1.67
C LYS A 46 -17.60 17.27 1.63
N LYS A 47 -17.17 16.72 2.78
CA LYS A 47 -16.55 15.39 2.90
C LYS A 47 -15.38 15.21 1.93
N GLN A 48 -14.53 16.23 1.83
CA GLN A 48 -13.39 16.27 0.92
C GLN A 48 -12.07 16.34 1.66
N VAL A 49 -11.10 15.55 1.20
CA VAL A 49 -9.74 15.50 1.78
C VAL A 49 -8.71 15.66 0.68
N THR A 50 -7.71 16.51 0.92
CA THR A 50 -6.57 16.73 0.01
C THR A 50 -5.29 16.19 0.63
N GLY A 51 -4.81 15.06 0.10
CA GLY A 51 -3.51 14.47 0.40
C GLY A 51 -2.45 14.93 -0.61
N VAL A 52 -1.25 15.25 -0.11
CA VAL A 52 -0.12 15.72 -0.92
C VAL A 52 1.13 14.93 -0.58
N VAL A 53 1.76 14.34 -1.59
CA VAL A 53 3.08 13.71 -1.47
C VAL A 53 4.14 14.75 -1.82
N LYS A 54 4.87 15.19 -0.82
CA LYS A 54 5.95 16.18 -0.96
C LYS A 54 7.32 15.55 -0.76
N TYR A 55 8.31 16.05 -1.48
CA TYR A 55 9.70 15.71 -1.26
C TYR A 55 10.56 16.94 -1.53
N ASN A 56 11.50 17.25 -0.61
CA ASN A 56 12.34 18.45 -0.69
C ASN A 56 11.55 19.76 -0.94
N GLY A 57 10.37 19.89 -0.32
CA GLY A 57 9.49 21.05 -0.47
C GLY A 57 8.66 21.10 -1.76
N GLU A 58 8.92 20.24 -2.74
CA GLU A 58 8.14 20.16 -3.98
C GLU A 58 6.99 19.14 -3.84
N ALA A 59 5.79 19.50 -4.32
CA ALA A 59 4.64 18.61 -4.38
C ALA A 59 4.66 17.80 -5.67
N TYR A 60 4.80 16.47 -5.55
CA TYR A 60 4.88 15.57 -6.71
C TYR A 60 3.53 14.95 -7.06
N LEU A 61 2.69 14.70 -6.06
CA LEU A 61 1.37 14.12 -6.24
C LEU A 61 0.38 14.81 -5.30
N THR A 62 -0.74 15.26 -5.85
CA THR A 62 -1.89 15.74 -5.09
C THR A 62 -3.08 14.87 -5.42
N VAL A 63 -3.73 14.35 -4.38
CA VAL A 63 -4.93 13.53 -4.48
C VAL A 63 -6.02 14.21 -3.68
N ILE A 64 -7.10 14.59 -4.37
CA ILE A 64 -8.31 15.15 -3.77
C ILE A 64 -9.34 14.04 -3.79
N VAL A 65 -9.76 13.61 -2.60
CA VAL A 65 -10.75 12.55 -2.41
C VAL A 65 -12.04 13.20 -1.96
N ASP A 66 -13.12 12.99 -2.73
CA ASP A 66 -14.48 13.31 -2.33
C ASP A 66 -15.12 12.01 -1.83
N VAL A 67 -15.22 11.89 -0.50
CA VAL A 67 -15.71 10.67 0.15
C VAL A 67 -17.21 10.52 -0.06
N GLN A 68 -17.96 11.63 -0.20
CA GLN A 68 -19.40 11.58 -0.40
C GLN A 68 -19.77 11.03 -1.78
N ASN A 69 -19.09 11.52 -2.82
CA ASN A 69 -19.37 11.17 -4.21
C ASN A 69 -18.53 9.97 -4.70
N ASN A 70 -17.66 9.42 -3.84
CA ASN A 70 -16.68 8.40 -4.20
C ASN A 70 -15.82 8.80 -5.41
N GLU A 71 -15.51 10.09 -5.52
CA GLU A 71 -14.70 10.64 -6.60
C GLU A 71 -13.27 10.87 -6.13
N THR A 72 -12.31 10.74 -7.06
CA THR A 72 -10.92 11.03 -6.76
C THR A 72 -10.29 11.77 -7.91
N LYS A 73 -9.81 12.99 -7.63
CA LYS A 73 -9.08 13.83 -8.59
C LYS A 73 -7.60 13.75 -8.27
N ILE A 74 -6.81 13.35 -9.27
CA ILE A 74 -5.37 13.14 -9.13
C ILE A 74 -4.63 14.15 -9.99
N LYS A 75 -3.68 14.86 -9.40
CA LYS A 75 -2.79 15.80 -10.09
C LYS A 75 -1.34 15.46 -9.82
N GLY A 76 -0.49 15.55 -10.84
CA GLY A 76 0.95 15.29 -10.72
C GLY A 76 1.37 13.83 -10.94
N SER A 77 2.68 13.60 -10.73
CA SER A 77 3.37 12.34 -11.00
C SER A 77 4.56 12.13 -10.07
N LEU A 78 4.69 10.90 -9.57
CA LEU A 78 5.84 10.48 -8.76
C LEU A 78 7.05 10.02 -9.59
N ARG A 79 7.00 10.10 -10.93
CA ARG A 79 8.04 9.58 -11.82
C ARG A 79 9.45 10.09 -11.48
N ARG A 80 9.56 11.36 -11.08
CA ARG A 80 10.85 11.99 -10.73
C ARG A 80 11.45 11.44 -9.43
N ILE A 81 10.62 10.88 -8.55
CA ILE A 81 11.02 10.32 -7.25
C ILE A 81 10.76 8.80 -7.17
N ASP A 82 10.54 8.12 -8.30
CA ASP A 82 10.21 6.68 -8.36
C ASP A 82 11.20 5.81 -7.58
N LYS A 83 12.51 6.07 -7.73
CA LYS A 83 13.55 5.34 -7.02
C LYS A 83 13.49 5.51 -5.50
N LEU A 84 13.02 6.65 -5.02
CA LEU A 84 12.92 6.95 -3.59
C LEU A 84 11.70 6.28 -2.95
N ILE A 85 10.61 6.15 -3.71
CA ILE A 85 9.36 5.57 -3.20
C ILE A 85 9.31 4.04 -3.28
N LYS A 86 10.22 3.39 -4.03
CA LYS A 86 10.26 1.92 -4.10
C LYS A 86 10.33 1.29 -2.70
N PRO A 87 9.58 0.21 -2.46
CA PRO A 87 8.83 -0.61 -3.44
C PRO A 87 7.42 -0.08 -3.80
N PHE A 88 6.99 1.03 -3.22
CA PHE A 88 5.66 1.60 -3.43
C PHE A 88 5.54 2.27 -4.81
N LYS A 89 4.33 2.21 -5.36
CA LYS A 89 3.95 2.83 -6.63
C LYS A 89 2.94 3.95 -6.40
N LYS A 90 2.72 4.78 -7.42
CA LYS A 90 1.69 5.84 -7.40
C LYS A 90 0.31 5.34 -6.94
N SER A 91 -0.11 4.15 -7.36
CA SER A 91 -1.39 3.56 -6.94
C SER A 91 -1.45 3.35 -5.43
N ASN A 92 -0.38 2.86 -4.80
CA ASN A 92 -0.34 2.65 -3.36
C ASN A 92 -0.53 3.97 -2.60
N TYR A 93 0.10 5.06 -3.05
CA TYR A 93 -0.11 6.38 -2.45
C TYR A 93 -1.55 6.88 -2.59
N ILE A 94 -2.17 6.67 -3.75
CA ILE A 94 -3.57 7.05 -3.97
C ILE A 94 -4.48 6.25 -3.03
N GLU A 95 -4.29 4.93 -2.92
CA GLU A 95 -5.05 4.05 -2.03
C GLU A 95 -4.87 4.41 -0.56
N MET A 96 -3.64 4.72 -0.13
CA MET A 96 -3.36 5.20 1.22
C MET A 96 -4.09 6.52 1.50
N ILE A 97 -4.06 7.48 0.58
CA ILE A 97 -4.74 8.76 0.77
C ILE A 97 -6.26 8.58 0.80
N LYS A 98 -6.82 7.70 -0.05
CA LYS A 98 -8.25 7.36 -0.02
C LYS A 98 -8.67 6.75 1.32
N SER A 99 -7.96 5.71 1.76
CA SER A 99 -8.26 5.01 3.01
C SER A 99 -8.20 5.96 4.20
N GLU A 100 -7.17 6.82 4.24
CA GLU A 100 -7.07 7.83 5.29
C GLU A 100 -8.19 8.86 5.19
N ALA A 101 -8.55 9.32 3.99
CA ALA A 101 -9.65 10.27 3.80
C ALA A 101 -10.97 9.74 4.36
N GLU A 102 -11.29 8.48 4.09
CA GLU A 102 -12.48 7.80 4.64
C GLU A 102 -12.42 7.75 6.17
N PHE A 103 -11.25 7.41 6.74
CA PHE A 103 -11.05 7.42 8.19
C PHE A 103 -11.26 8.80 8.81
N LEU A 104 -10.64 9.84 8.24
CA LEU A 104 -10.69 11.21 8.75
C LEU A 104 -12.12 11.76 8.71
N ILE A 105 -12.81 11.61 7.59
CA ILE A 105 -14.21 12.04 7.46
C ILE A 105 -15.11 11.22 8.39
N GLY A 106 -14.94 9.90 8.44
CA GLY A 106 -15.75 9.00 9.26
C GLY A 106 -15.65 9.28 10.77
N ASN A 107 -14.51 9.81 11.22
CA ASN A 107 -14.27 10.16 12.63
C ASN A 107 -14.39 11.67 12.92
N GLY A 108 -14.75 12.50 11.93
CA GLY A 108 -14.86 13.95 12.12
C GLY A 108 -13.53 14.64 12.44
N ILE A 109 -12.40 14.10 11.95
CA ILE A 109 -11.06 14.60 12.24
C ILE A 109 -10.69 15.67 11.22
N THR A 110 -10.47 16.90 11.69
CA THR A 110 -10.01 18.04 10.86
C THR A 110 -8.50 18.25 10.91
N ASN A 111 -7.84 17.79 11.98
CA ASN A 111 -6.40 17.93 12.18
C ASN A 111 -5.74 16.58 12.51
N PRO A 112 -5.24 15.85 11.49
CA PRO A 112 -4.65 14.54 11.68
C PRO A 112 -3.41 14.58 12.58
N LYS A 113 -2.59 15.63 12.48
CA LYS A 113 -1.38 15.76 13.29
C LYS A 113 -1.69 15.82 14.78
N GLU A 114 -2.68 16.61 15.14
CA GLU A 114 -3.15 16.72 16.53
C GLU A 114 -3.81 15.42 17.01
N TYR A 115 -4.62 14.79 16.16
CA TYR A 115 -5.24 13.51 16.48
C TYR A 115 -4.22 12.42 16.81
N TYR A 116 -3.16 12.29 16.00
CA TYR A 116 -2.13 11.27 16.20
C TYR A 116 -1.13 11.60 17.31
N ALA A 117 -0.95 12.89 17.66
CA ALA A 117 -0.07 13.28 18.75
C ALA A 117 -0.65 12.97 20.14
N ASN A 118 -1.98 12.91 20.26
CA ASN A 118 -2.70 12.71 21.51
C ASN A 118 -3.14 11.25 21.75
N ARG A 119 -2.51 10.29 21.07
CA ARG A 119 -2.86 8.86 21.09
C ARG A 119 -1.69 8.01 21.56
#